data_AF-A0A3Q0SB38-F1
#
_entry.id   AF-A0A3Q0SB38-F1
#
_cell.length_a   1.000
_cell.length_b   1.000
_cell.length_c   1.000
_cell.angle_alpha   90.00
_cell.angle_beta   90.00
_cell.angle_gamma   90.00
#
_symmetry.space_group_name_H-M   'P 1'
#
loop_
_entity.id
_entity.type
_entity.pdbx_description
1 polymer ?
#
loop_
_entity_poly.entity_id
_entity_poly.type
_entity_poly.pdbx_seq_one_letter_code
_entity_poly.pdbx_strand_id
1 'polypeptide(L)'
;VFGSDGARTFSRKILLMKEKSKNAAKRRREKENGEFYELAKLLPLPAAITSQLDKASIIRLTSSYLRMRAILPDGRQPHRFKYILSRL
;
A
#
# COMPACT_ATOMS: atom_id res chain seq x y z
N VAL A 1 38.17 16.33 -34.72
CA VAL A 1 36.80 16.82 -34.39
C VAL A 1 36.10 15.74 -33.57
N PHE A 2 36.19 15.80 -32.23
CA PHE A 2 35.44 14.87 -31.38
C PHE A 2 33.97 15.29 -31.42
N GLY A 3 33.19 14.53 -32.18
CA GLY A 3 31.82 14.86 -32.56
C GLY A 3 30.89 15.04 -31.37
N SER A 4 30.04 16.06 -31.48
CA SER A 4 28.90 16.41 -30.63
C SER A 4 27.89 15.28 -30.38
N ASP A 5 28.06 14.12 -31.02
CA ASP A 5 27.18 12.96 -30.91
C ASP A 5 27.48 12.08 -29.68
N GLY A 6 28.72 12.07 -29.20
CA GLY A 6 29.10 11.35 -27.96
C GLY A 6 28.47 11.96 -26.70
N ALA A 7 28.40 13.30 -26.64
CA ALA A 7 27.77 14.01 -25.53
C ALA A 7 26.24 13.82 -25.49
N ARG A 8 25.61 13.74 -26.67
CA ARG A 8 24.16 13.50 -26.81
C ARG A 8 23.76 12.08 -26.41
N THR A 9 24.55 11.07 -26.78
CA THR A 9 24.31 9.68 -26.39
C THR A 9 24.53 9.44 -24.90
N PHE A 10 25.57 10.02 -24.29
CA PHE A 10 25.80 9.92 -22.84
C PHE A 10 24.68 10.57 -22.04
N SER A 11 24.28 11.79 -22.39
CA SER A 11 23.16 12.51 -21.76
C SER A 11 21.85 11.72 -21.87
N ARG A 12 21.58 11.10 -23.02
CA ARG A 12 20.41 10.24 -23.21
C ARG A 12 20.47 8.98 -22.35
N LYS A 13 21.64 8.36 -22.20
CA LYS A 13 21.85 7.19 -21.34
C LYS A 13 21.61 7.52 -19.86
N ILE A 14 22.06 8.69 -19.39
CA ILE A 14 21.82 9.17 -18.02
C ILE A 14 20.33 9.43 -17.78
N LEU A 15 19.63 10.06 -18.74
CA LEU A 15 18.17 10.26 -18.65
C LEU A 15 17.42 8.93 -18.59
N LEU A 16 17.78 7.96 -19.44
CA LEU A 16 17.17 6.62 -19.44
C LEU A 16 17.43 5.86 -18.14
N MET A 17 18.63 5.96 -17.56
CA MET A 17 18.93 5.37 -16.25
C MET A 17 18.11 6.03 -15.14
N LYS A 18 17.95 7.37 -15.19
CA LYS A 18 17.13 8.13 -14.25
C LYS A 18 15.64 7.82 -14.39
N GLU A 19 15.15 7.62 -15.61
CA GLU A 19 13.79 7.14 -15.89
C GLU A 19 13.55 5.71 -15.43
N LYS A 20 14.49 4.78 -15.67
CA LYS A 20 14.41 3.40 -15.16
C LYS A 20 14.35 3.36 -13.63
N SER A 21 15.19 4.15 -12.96
CA SER A 21 15.16 4.27 -11.50
C SER A 21 13.86 4.89 -10.97
N LYS A 22 13.33 5.92 -11.64
CA LYS A 22 12.03 6.53 -11.29
C LYS A 22 10.87 5.54 -11.46
N ASN A 23 10.88 4.77 -12.55
CA ASN A 23 9.87 3.73 -12.81
C ASN A 23 9.97 2.57 -11.81
N ALA A 24 11.18 2.21 -11.37
CA ALA A 24 11.37 1.21 -10.32
C ALA A 24 10.81 1.67 -8.96
N ALA A 25 11.05 2.93 -8.58
CA ALA A 25 10.49 3.51 -7.36
C ALA A 25 8.96 3.60 -7.42
N LYS A 26 8.40 3.98 -8.58
CA LYS A 26 6.95 4.03 -8.81
C LYS A 26 6.31 2.64 -8.72
N ARG A 27 6.89 1.64 -9.40
CA ARG A 27 6.42 0.24 -9.32
C ARG A 27 6.42 -0.31 -7.89
N ARG A 28 7.44 0.02 -7.08
CA ARG A 28 7.47 -0.36 -5.66
C ARG A 28 6.32 0.27 -4.88
N ARG A 29 6.05 1.56 -5.07
CA ARG A 29 4.92 2.26 -4.42
C ARG A 29 3.57 1.72 -4.85
N GLU A 30 3.38 1.41 -6.13
CA GLU A 30 2.15 0.85 -6.67
C GLU A 30 1.89 -0.57 -6.14
N LYS A 31 2.93 -1.41 -6.10
CA LYS A 31 2.85 -2.75 -5.53
C LYS A 31 2.44 -2.70 -4.06
N GLU A 32 3.12 -1.86 -3.27
CA GLU A 32 2.79 -1.65 -1.86
C GLU A 32 1.34 -1.16 -1.70
N ASN A 33 0.89 -0.20 -2.52
CA ASN A 33 -0.48 0.29 -2.46
C ASN A 33 -1.52 -0.80 -2.79
N GLY A 34 -1.19 -1.70 -3.72
CA GLY A 34 -2.01 -2.87 -4.03
C GLY A 34 -2.09 -3.84 -2.84
N GLU A 35 -0.97 -4.13 -2.19
CA GLU A 35 -0.92 -4.99 -0.99
C GLU A 35 -1.75 -4.41 0.16
N PHE A 36 -1.72 -3.09 0.39
CA PHE A 36 -2.59 -2.43 1.35
C PHE A 36 -4.08 -2.57 1.01
N TYR A 37 -4.44 -2.47 -0.27
CA TYR A 37 -5.82 -2.59 -0.70
C TYR A 37 -6.34 -4.03 -0.56
N GLU A 38 -5.52 -5.02 -0.88
CA GLU A 38 -5.84 -6.43 -0.64
C GLU A 38 -5.96 -6.72 0.86
N LEU A 39 -5.07 -6.16 1.69
CA LEU A 39 -5.19 -6.26 3.14
C LEU A 39 -6.51 -5.69 3.66
N ALA A 40 -6.94 -4.54 3.11
CA ALA A 40 -8.21 -3.91 3.47
C ALA A 40 -9.42 -4.79 3.10
N LYS A 41 -9.37 -5.53 1.98
CA LYS A 41 -10.44 -6.46 1.57
C LYS A 41 -10.57 -7.68 2.47
N LEU A 42 -9.49 -8.10 3.14
CA LEU A 42 -9.50 -9.25 4.05
C LEU A 42 -10.12 -8.91 5.41
N LEU A 43 -10.27 -7.62 5.73
CA LEU A 43 -11.01 -7.20 6.92
C LEU A 43 -12.50 -7.53 6.74
N PRO A 44 -13.21 -7.95 7.80
CA PRO A 44 -14.65 -8.23 7.76
C PRO A 44 -15.47 -6.93 7.72
N LEU A 45 -15.21 -6.08 6.72
CA LEU A 45 -15.79 -4.76 6.54
C LEU A 45 -16.37 -4.62 5.12
N PRO A 46 -17.44 -3.83 4.94
CA PRO A 46 -17.97 -3.53 3.61
C PRO A 46 -16.92 -2.88 2.72
N ALA A 47 -16.83 -3.31 1.46
CA ALA A 47 -15.90 -2.76 0.47
C ALA A 47 -16.01 -1.24 0.29
N ALA A 48 -17.22 -0.69 0.49
CA ALA A 48 -17.49 0.74 0.47
C ALA A 48 -16.68 1.53 1.52
N ILE A 49 -16.39 0.92 2.67
CA ILE A 49 -15.60 1.53 3.75
C ILE A 49 -14.12 1.26 3.51
N THR A 50 -13.74 0.01 3.18
CA THR A 50 -12.33 -0.37 3.00
C THR A 50 -11.66 0.36 1.84
N SER A 51 -12.43 0.77 0.83
CA SER A 51 -11.92 1.58 -0.30
C SER A 51 -11.58 3.02 0.08
N GLN A 52 -12.13 3.54 1.18
CA GLN A 52 -11.90 4.93 1.64
C GLN A 52 -10.87 5.02 2.76
N LEU A 53 -10.38 3.88 3.26
CA LEU A 53 -9.41 3.86 4.35
C LEU A 53 -8.04 4.32 3.87
N ASP A 54 -7.41 5.19 4.67
CA ASP A 54 -6.01 5.51 4.52
C ASP A 54 -5.11 4.34 4.98
N LYS A 55 -3.85 4.33 4.53
CA LYS A 55 -2.89 3.26 4.83
C LYS A 55 -2.70 3.02 6.33
N ALA A 56 -2.70 4.08 7.15
CA ALA A 56 -2.49 3.93 8.58
C ALA A 56 -3.71 3.31 9.26
N SER A 57 -4.92 3.71 8.86
CA SER A 57 -6.17 3.12 9.31
C SER A 57 -6.26 1.63 8.93
N ILE A 58 -5.87 1.24 7.71
CA ILE A 58 -5.80 -0.17 7.29
C ILE A 58 -4.91 -0.98 8.24
N ILE A 59 -3.70 -0.48 8.57
CA ILE A 59 -2.78 -1.16 9.49
C ILE A 59 -3.35 -1.25 10.91
N ARG A 60 -3.90 -0.15 11.43
CA ARG A 60 -4.46 -0.10 12.79
C ARG A 60 -5.62 -1.07 12.95
N LEU A 61 -6.53 -1.09 11.96
CA LEU A 61 -7.68 -1.99 11.95
C LEU A 61 -7.26 -3.45 11.82
N THR A 62 -6.35 -3.75 10.90
CA THR A 62 -5.81 -5.11 10.72
C THR A 62 -5.13 -5.61 11.98
N SER A 63 -4.27 -4.80 12.60
CA SER A 63 -3.58 -5.15 13.84
C SER A 63 -4.58 -5.40 14.99
N SER A 64 -5.59 -4.55 15.11
CA SER A 64 -6.66 -4.72 16.09
C SER A 64 -7.49 -5.99 15.83
N TYR A 65 -7.76 -6.32 14.56
CA TYR A 65 -8.43 -7.55 14.15
C TYR A 65 -7.68 -8.81 14.55
N LEU A 66 -6.39 -8.86 14.23
CA LEU A 66 -5.55 -10.01 14.58
C LEU A 66 -5.45 -10.19 16.09
N ARG A 67 -5.30 -9.10 16.86
CA ARG A 67 -5.29 -9.16 18.33
C ARG A 67 -6.61 -9.66 18.90
N MET A 68 -7.74 -9.17 18.42
CA MET A 68 -9.06 -9.65 18.88
C MET A 68 -9.27 -11.13 18.53
N ARG A 69 -8.83 -11.57 17.35
CA ARG A 69 -8.90 -12.99 16.94
C ARG A 69 -8.02 -13.89 17.81
N ALA A 70 -6.88 -13.39 18.29
CA ALA A 70 -6.01 -14.13 19.21
C ALA A 70 -6.57 -14.22 20.64
N ILE A 71 -7.34 -13.21 21.08
CA ILE A 71 -7.89 -13.14 22.45
C ILE A 71 -9.27 -13.84 22.54
N LEU A 72 -10.03 -13.92 21.44
CA LEU A 72 -11.31 -14.64 21.39
C LEU A 72 -11.16 -16.00 20.69
N PRO A 73 -10.92 -17.10 21.42
CA PRO A 73 -10.91 -18.45 20.83
C PRO A 73 -12.28 -18.92 20.30
N ASP A 74 -13.37 -18.23 20.65
CA ASP A 74 -14.76 -18.71 20.46
C ASP A 74 -15.52 -18.09 19.28
N GLY A 75 -14.86 -17.37 18.36
CA GLY A 75 -15.50 -16.86 17.14
C GLY A 75 -16.71 -15.93 17.38
N ARG A 76 -16.92 -15.43 18.61
CA ARG A 76 -18.00 -14.50 18.92
C ARG A 76 -17.75 -13.20 18.18
N GLN A 77 -18.62 -12.97 17.21
CA GLN A 77 -18.62 -11.89 16.25
C GLN A 77 -18.13 -10.58 16.87
N PRO A 78 -17.14 -9.89 16.25
CA PRO A 78 -16.58 -8.69 16.82
C PRO A 78 -17.55 -7.52 16.60
N HIS A 79 -18.65 -7.46 17.36
CA HIS A 79 -19.53 -6.28 17.38
C HIS A 79 -18.75 -5.03 17.85
N ARG A 80 -17.63 -5.21 18.57
CA ARG A 80 -16.67 -4.15 18.91
C ARG A 80 -15.91 -3.58 17.71
N PHE A 81 -15.82 -4.29 16.57
CA PHE A 81 -15.14 -3.77 15.38
C PHE A 81 -15.79 -2.49 14.86
N LYS A 82 -17.11 -2.44 14.93
CA LYS A 82 -17.92 -1.27 14.56
C LYS A 82 -17.61 -0.06 15.46
N TYR A 83 -17.43 -0.29 16.77
CA TYR A 83 -17.08 0.75 17.74
C TYR A 83 -15.64 1.28 17.58
N ILE A 84 -14.70 0.43 17.16
CA ILE A 84 -13.31 0.85 16.90
C ILE A 84 -13.25 1.73 15.64
N LEU A 85 -14.01 1.37 14.60
CA LEU A 85 -14.14 2.18 13.39
C LEU A 85 -14.79 3.53 13.64
N SER A 86 -15.78 3.61 14.53
CA SER A 86 -16.42 4.89 14.88
C SER A 86 -15.53 5.83 15.70
N ARG A 87 -14.33 5.40 16.10
CA ARG A 87 -13.40 6.18 16.94
C ARG A 87 -12.06 6.45 16.27
N LEU A 88 -11.91 6.02 15.02
CA LEU A 88 -10.84 6.42 14.10
C LEU A 88 -11.30 7.64 13.31
#